data_AF-A0A966C5G7-F1
#
_entry.id   AF-A0A966C5G7-F1
#
_cell.length_a   1.000
_cell.length_b   1.000
_cell.length_c   1.000
_cell.angle_alpha   90.00
_cell.angle_beta   90.00
_cell.angle_gamma   90.00
#
_symmetry.space_group_name_H-M   'P 1'
#
loop_
_entity.id
_entity.type
_entity.pdbx_description
1 polymer ?
#
loop_
_entity_poly.entity_id
_entity_poly.type
_entity_poly.pdbx_seq_one_letter_code
_entity_poly.pdbx_strand_id
1 'polypeptide(L)'
;MTRRPNLAASPFPNLRPLMLGTGLLAVLALALSTFTLLDAMQARGSERGLEAKLVELKARRLELARRVDDSSRRLAAVKWKQLDAETASFGSLVARRNFAWSVLLGDLERVIPWDVRLTGITPVVQEDGSLKVGLQGIATTREAWLKLIARLFADERFSDPVPVSEEAPGTGSPMGTTFSVVARYWPEGRR
;
A
#
# COMPACT_ATOMS: atom_id res chain seq x y z
N MET A 1 13.38 -94.41 9.68
CA MET A 1 13.49 -93.38 10.74
C MET A 1 13.43 -92.01 10.11
N THR A 2 12.31 -91.30 10.24
CA THR A 2 12.21 -89.89 9.88
C THR A 2 11.44 -89.19 11.00
N ARG A 3 12.19 -88.61 11.97
CA ARG A 3 11.60 -87.76 13.01
C ARG A 3 11.04 -86.52 12.33
N ARG A 4 9.71 -86.35 12.41
CA ARG A 4 9.06 -85.12 11.94
C ARG A 4 9.45 -83.97 12.87
N PRO A 5 9.79 -82.78 12.36
CA PRO A 5 10.07 -81.62 13.19
C PRO A 5 8.80 -81.20 13.93
N ASN A 6 8.89 -81.08 15.25
CA ASN A 6 7.83 -80.53 16.08
C ASN A 6 7.83 -79.00 15.94
N LEU A 7 6.83 -78.47 15.24
CA LEU A 7 6.67 -77.04 14.94
C LEU A 7 6.03 -76.24 16.10
N ALA A 8 5.77 -76.86 17.25
CA ALA A 8 5.10 -76.25 18.39
C ALA A 8 6.05 -75.58 19.40
N ALA A 9 7.11 -74.90 18.93
CA ALA A 9 8.18 -74.36 19.78
C ALA A 9 8.17 -72.84 19.98
N SER A 10 7.10 -72.11 19.65
CA SER A 10 7.01 -70.68 19.99
C SER A 10 5.69 -70.34 20.68
N PRO A 11 5.72 -69.82 21.92
CA PRO A 11 4.52 -69.28 22.55
C PRO A 11 4.02 -68.09 21.72
N PHE A 12 2.73 -68.10 21.37
CA PHE A 12 2.11 -67.03 20.57
C PHE A 12 2.32 -65.67 21.28
N PRO A 13 3.10 -64.74 20.72
CA PRO A 13 3.26 -63.42 21.32
C PRO A 13 1.93 -62.69 21.27
N ASN A 14 1.56 -61.96 22.32
CA ASN A 14 0.32 -61.17 22.33
C ASN A 14 0.43 -60.02 21.32
N LEU A 15 -0.15 -60.18 20.13
CA LEU A 15 -0.16 -59.15 19.07
C LEU A 15 -1.20 -58.03 19.29
N ARG A 16 -2.13 -58.20 20.23
CA ARG A 16 -3.21 -57.22 20.53
C ARG A 16 -2.69 -55.80 20.83
N PRO A 17 -1.69 -55.59 21.72
CA PRO A 17 -1.14 -54.26 21.96
C PRO A 17 -0.43 -53.66 20.74
N LEU A 18 0.21 -54.50 19.92
CA LEU A 18 0.85 -54.06 18.68
C LEU A 18 -0.19 -53.57 17.66
N MET A 19 -1.27 -54.32 17.46
CA MET A 19 -2.37 -53.95 16.57
C MET A 19 -3.08 -52.67 17.01
N LEU A 20 -3.28 -52.49 18.33
CA LEU A 20 -3.83 -51.26 18.89
C LEU A 20 -2.91 -50.06 18.65
N GLY A 21 -1.60 -50.22 18.88
CA GLY A 21 -0.62 -49.17 18.61
C GLY A 21 -0.54 -48.77 17.14
N THR A 22 -0.50 -49.75 16.22
CA THR A 22 -0.49 -49.48 14.78
C THR A 22 -1.80 -48.87 14.29
N GLY A 23 -2.94 -49.28 14.86
CA GLY A 23 -4.24 -48.68 14.55
C GLY A 23 -4.31 -47.21 14.95
N LEU A 24 -3.83 -46.88 16.16
CA LEU A 24 -3.79 -45.50 16.64
C LEU A 24 -2.89 -44.61 15.78
N LEU A 25 -1.71 -45.12 15.39
CA LEU A 25 -0.78 -44.42 14.49
C LEU A 25 -1.39 -44.19 13.09
N ALA A 26 -2.10 -45.18 12.55
CA ALA A 26 -2.77 -45.05 11.26
C ALA A 26 -3.88 -43.98 11.30
N VAL A 27 -4.66 -43.93 12.38
CA VAL A 27 -5.69 -42.89 12.58
C VAL A 27 -5.07 -41.50 12.71
N LEU A 28 -3.96 -41.37 13.45
CA LEU A 28 -3.22 -40.12 13.58
C LEU A 28 -2.65 -39.63 12.24
N ALA A 29 -2.06 -40.53 11.46
CA ALA A 29 -1.53 -40.21 10.14
C ALA A 29 -2.62 -39.76 9.16
N LEU A 30 -3.79 -40.42 9.19
CA LEU A 30 -4.95 -40.01 8.41
C LEU A 30 -5.46 -38.63 8.85
N ALA A 31 -5.59 -38.38 10.16
CA ALA A 31 -6.06 -37.10 10.67
C ALA A 31 -5.14 -35.95 10.24
N LEU A 32 -3.82 -36.11 10.38
CA LEU A 32 -2.83 -35.12 9.96
C LEU A 32 -2.85 -34.89 8.44
N SER A 33 -2.91 -35.96 7.65
CA SER A 33 -2.99 -35.85 6.18
C SER A 33 -4.24 -35.10 5.73
N THR A 34 -5.39 -35.40 6.34
CA THR A 34 -6.65 -34.72 6.05
C THR A 34 -6.58 -33.24 6.41
N PHE A 35 -5.97 -32.90 7.56
CA PHE A 35 -5.80 -31.51 8.00
C PHE A 35 -4.90 -30.72 7.04
N THR A 36 -3.75 -31.29 6.64
CA THR A 36 -2.83 -30.65 5.68
C THR A 36 -3.43 -30.47 4.29
N LEU A 37 -4.27 -31.40 3.83
CA LEU A 37 -4.96 -31.28 2.54
C LEU A 37 -5.98 -30.13 2.55
N LEU A 38 -6.75 -30.00 3.63
CA LEU A 38 -7.71 -28.91 3.79
C LEU A 38 -7.02 -27.54 3.83
N ASP A 39 -5.90 -27.45 4.55
CA ASP A 39 -5.13 -26.21 4.69
C ASP A 39 -4.44 -25.84 3.36
N ALA A 40 -3.88 -26.83 2.64
CA ALA A 40 -3.30 -26.61 1.31
C ALA A 40 -4.34 -26.18 0.26
N MET A 41 -5.59 -26.66 0.37
CA MET A 41 -6.67 -26.23 -0.50
C MET A 41 -7.13 -24.80 -0.19
N GLN A 42 -7.16 -24.39 1.08
CA GLN A 42 -7.46 -23.01 1.47
C GLN A 42 -6.33 -22.04 1.11
N ALA A 43 -5.07 -22.41 1.35
CA ALA A 43 -3.91 -21.59 1.04
C ALA A 43 -3.78 -21.29 -0.48
N ARG A 44 -4.08 -22.26 -1.34
CA ARG A 44 -4.09 -22.07 -2.80
C ARG A 44 -5.21 -21.16 -3.30
N GLY A 45 -6.29 -20.98 -2.54
CA GLY A 45 -7.34 -20.01 -2.82
C GLY A 45 -6.92 -18.57 -2.54
N SER A 46 -6.12 -18.38 -1.48
CA SER A 46 -5.67 -17.07 -0.98
C SER A 46 -4.68 -16.36 -1.92
N GLU A 47 -3.76 -17.10 -2.53
CA GLU A 47 -2.74 -16.53 -3.43
C GLU A 47 -3.37 -15.98 -4.73
N ARG A 48 -4.32 -16.71 -5.33
CA ARG A 48 -5.02 -16.25 -6.54
C ARG A 48 -5.92 -15.06 -6.29
N GLY A 49 -6.51 -14.95 -5.10
CA GLY A 49 -7.35 -13.82 -4.71
C GLY A 49 -6.58 -12.50 -4.56
N LEU A 50 -5.31 -12.56 -4.15
CA LEU A 50 -4.46 -11.38 -3.96
C LEU A 50 -3.94 -10.83 -5.29
N GLU A 51 -3.49 -11.69 -6.20
CA GLU A 51 -3.09 -11.26 -7.55
C GLU A 51 -4.27 -10.73 -8.37
N ALA A 52 -5.42 -11.39 -8.30
CA ALA A 52 -6.64 -10.93 -8.98
C ALA A 52 -7.09 -9.54 -8.48
N LYS A 53 -7.03 -9.31 -7.15
CA LYS A 53 -7.32 -7.99 -6.57
C LYS A 53 -6.31 -6.93 -7.01
N LEU A 54 -5.02 -7.26 -7.08
CA LEU A 54 -3.98 -6.34 -7.57
C LEU A 54 -4.17 -5.96 -9.04
N VAL A 55 -4.55 -6.92 -9.89
CA VAL A 55 -4.85 -6.66 -11.31
C VAL A 55 -6.12 -5.81 -11.45
N GLU A 56 -7.17 -6.11 -10.68
CA GLU A 56 -8.41 -5.32 -10.68
C GLU A 56 -8.17 -3.87 -10.22
N LEU A 57 -7.39 -3.67 -9.14
CA LEU A 57 -7.03 -2.35 -8.64
C LEU A 57 -6.22 -1.54 -9.66
N LYS A 58 -5.26 -2.19 -10.36
CA LYS A 58 -4.50 -1.55 -11.44
C LYS A 58 -5.40 -1.17 -12.63
N ALA A 59 -6.32 -2.04 -13.02
CA ALA A 59 -7.26 -1.78 -14.10
C ALA A 59 -8.18 -0.58 -13.79
N ARG A 60 -8.72 -0.53 -12.55
CA ARG A 60 -9.54 0.60 -12.08
C ARG A 60 -8.77 1.92 -12.08
N ARG A 61 -7.51 1.94 -11.61
CA ARG A 61 -6.67 3.16 -11.67
C ARG A 61 -6.49 3.67 -13.11
N LEU A 62 -6.27 2.77 -14.05
CA LEU A 62 -6.05 3.12 -15.45
C LEU A 62 -7.33 3.67 -16.12
N GLU A 63 -8.49 3.11 -15.76
CA GLU A 63 -9.79 3.61 -16.23
C GLU A 63 -10.10 5.01 -15.68
N LEU A 64 -9.84 5.25 -14.38
CA LEU A 64 -10.00 6.57 -13.79
C LEU A 64 -9.09 7.61 -14.45
N ALA A 65 -7.83 7.26 -14.72
CA ALA A 65 -6.90 8.15 -15.42
C ALA A 65 -7.42 8.54 -16.81
N ARG A 66 -7.99 7.59 -17.57
CA ARG A 66 -8.60 7.86 -18.87
C ARG A 66 -9.84 8.76 -18.77
N ARG A 67 -10.70 8.56 -17.76
CA ARG A 67 -11.89 9.42 -17.55
C ARG A 67 -11.51 10.85 -17.17
N VAL A 68 -10.44 11.02 -16.39
CA VAL A 68 -9.89 12.35 -16.08
C VAL A 68 -9.35 13.02 -17.34
N ASP A 69 -8.62 12.30 -18.20
CA ASP A 69 -8.12 12.84 -19.46
C ASP A 69 -9.25 13.24 -20.42
N ASP A 70 -10.28 12.39 -20.57
CA ASP A 70 -11.44 12.70 -21.42
C ASP A 70 -12.24 13.91 -20.87
N SER A 71 -12.39 14.01 -19.55
CA SER A 71 -13.04 15.16 -18.91
C SER A 71 -12.22 16.44 -19.11
N SER A 72 -10.89 16.35 -19.04
CA SER A 72 -9.98 17.46 -19.31
C SER A 72 -10.07 17.92 -20.77
N ARG A 73 -10.16 16.98 -21.72
CA ARG A 73 -10.36 17.28 -23.16
C ARG A 73 -11.70 17.92 -23.45
N ARG A 74 -12.78 17.46 -22.81
CA ARG A 74 -14.12 18.08 -22.95
C ARG A 74 -14.13 19.50 -22.39
N LEU A 75 -13.50 19.72 -21.23
CA LEU A 75 -13.36 21.06 -20.65
C LEU A 75 -12.47 21.99 -21.50
N ALA A 76 -11.50 21.44 -22.23
CA ALA A 76 -10.67 22.19 -23.19
C ALA A 76 -11.42 22.49 -24.51
N ALA A 77 -12.40 21.69 -24.89
CA ALA A 77 -13.21 21.88 -26.10
C ALA A 77 -14.36 22.90 -25.90
N VAL A 78 -14.78 23.16 -24.66
CA VAL A 78 -15.74 24.24 -24.35
C VAL A 78 -15.03 25.58 -24.60
N LYS A 79 -15.49 26.31 -25.62
CA LYS A 79 -14.94 27.60 -26.04
C LYS A 79 -15.09 28.67 -24.94
N TRP A 80 -14.02 28.87 -24.16
CA TRP A 80 -13.88 29.96 -23.17
C TRP A 80 -13.71 31.36 -23.79
N LYS A 81 -13.58 31.46 -25.13
CA LYS A 81 -13.29 32.71 -25.86
C LYS A 81 -14.33 33.83 -25.70
N GLN A 82 -15.55 33.56 -25.25
CA GLN A 82 -16.57 34.59 -25.01
C GLN A 82 -16.55 35.16 -23.58
N LEU A 83 -15.84 34.51 -22.64
CA LEU A 83 -15.66 34.99 -21.27
C LEU A 83 -14.28 35.65 -21.05
N ASP A 84 -13.38 35.57 -22.03
CA ASP A 84 -12.01 36.12 -21.99
C ASP A 84 -11.95 37.66 -21.92
N ALA A 85 -13.02 38.38 -22.29
CA ALA A 85 -13.02 39.84 -22.25
C ALA A 85 -13.01 40.42 -20.83
N GLU A 86 -13.40 39.64 -19.82
CA GLU A 86 -13.50 40.10 -18.43
C GLU A 86 -12.45 39.49 -17.49
N THR A 87 -11.65 38.51 -17.95
CA THR A 87 -10.68 37.75 -17.13
C THR A 87 -9.27 37.67 -17.72
N ALA A 88 -8.83 38.72 -18.42
CA ALA A 88 -7.49 38.84 -19.00
C ALA A 88 -6.31 38.76 -18.00
N SER A 89 -6.58 38.68 -16.69
CA SER A 89 -5.57 38.49 -15.62
C SER A 89 -5.31 37.03 -15.24
N PHE A 90 -6.09 36.05 -15.73
CA PHE A 90 -5.94 34.63 -15.39
C PHE A 90 -5.33 33.75 -16.50
N GLY A 91 -4.96 34.34 -17.65
CA GLY A 91 -4.47 33.60 -18.82
C GLY A 91 -3.09 32.96 -18.65
N SER A 92 -2.23 33.50 -17.78
CA SER A 92 -0.84 33.01 -17.62
C SER A 92 -0.71 31.83 -16.65
N LEU A 93 -1.71 31.60 -15.78
CA LEU A 93 -1.74 30.49 -14.81
C LEU A 93 -2.26 29.18 -15.43
N VAL A 94 -3.16 29.25 -16.41
CA VAL A 94 -3.79 28.07 -17.02
C VAL A 94 -2.92 27.43 -18.10
N ALA A 95 -2.02 28.19 -18.74
CA ALA A 95 -1.14 27.66 -19.79
C ALA A 95 -0.04 26.71 -19.28
N ARG A 96 0.24 26.67 -17.97
CA ARG A 96 1.17 25.70 -17.34
C ARG A 96 0.45 24.48 -16.74
N ARG A 97 -0.80 24.23 -17.11
CA ARG A 97 -1.66 23.17 -16.56
C ARG A 97 -1.38 21.77 -17.16
N ASN A 98 -0.12 21.47 -17.46
CA ASN A 98 0.42 20.11 -17.24
C ASN A 98 1.12 20.14 -15.88
N PHE A 99 0.40 20.60 -14.87
CA PHE A 99 0.84 20.56 -13.50
C PHE A 99 1.24 19.12 -13.22
N ALA A 100 2.50 18.90 -12.84
CA ALA A 100 3.11 17.59 -12.65
C ALA A 100 2.51 16.84 -11.45
N TRP A 101 1.19 16.95 -11.21
CA TRP A 101 0.45 16.28 -10.15
C TRP A 101 0.70 14.78 -10.15
N SER A 102 0.68 14.12 -11.31
CA SER A 102 0.95 12.68 -11.37
C SER A 102 2.38 12.34 -10.92
N VAL A 103 3.35 13.20 -11.21
CA VAL A 103 4.76 13.02 -10.81
C VAL A 103 4.90 13.33 -9.32
N LEU A 104 4.39 14.49 -8.88
CA LEU A 104 4.39 14.93 -7.48
C LEU A 104 3.72 13.89 -6.58
N LEU A 105 2.54 13.38 -6.92
CA LEU A 105 1.85 12.37 -6.12
C LEU A 105 2.62 11.05 -6.12
N GLY A 106 3.20 10.65 -7.25
CA GLY A 106 4.00 9.43 -7.34
C GLY A 106 5.28 9.51 -6.51
N ASP A 107 5.91 10.69 -6.46
CA ASP A 107 7.10 10.93 -5.66
C ASP A 107 6.75 11.04 -4.16
N LEU A 108 5.64 11.69 -3.85
CA LEU A 108 5.12 11.78 -2.49
C LEU A 108 4.72 10.40 -1.94
N GLU A 109 4.16 9.51 -2.76
CA GLU A 109 3.85 8.11 -2.39
C GLU A 109 5.10 7.34 -1.94
N ARG A 110 6.29 7.66 -2.48
CA ARG A 110 7.56 7.04 -2.09
C ARG A 110 8.09 7.56 -0.75
N VAL A 111 7.85 8.84 -0.48
CA VAL A 111 8.36 9.52 0.72
C VAL A 111 7.44 9.26 1.93
N ILE A 112 6.11 9.26 1.75
CA ILE A 112 5.17 9.10 2.84
C ILE A 112 5.31 7.72 3.53
N PRO A 113 5.51 7.68 4.86
CA PRO A 113 5.43 6.44 5.64
C PRO A 113 4.00 5.87 5.70
N TRP A 114 3.86 4.55 5.90
CA TRP A 114 2.55 3.88 5.99
C TRP A 114 1.72 4.30 7.21
N ASP A 115 2.39 4.79 8.25
CA ASP A 115 1.88 5.30 9.53
C ASP A 115 1.53 6.80 9.49
N VAL A 116 1.46 7.37 8.28
CA VAL A 116 1.11 8.76 8.02
C VAL A 116 0.01 8.85 6.96
N ARG A 117 -1.04 9.62 7.26
CA ARG A 117 -2.13 9.90 6.31
C ARG A 117 -2.18 11.38 6.00
N LEU A 118 -2.01 11.74 4.72
CA LEU A 118 -2.25 13.10 4.28
C LEU A 118 -3.75 13.38 4.10
N THR A 119 -4.17 14.56 4.53
CA THR A 119 -5.53 15.10 4.39
C THR A 119 -5.60 16.23 3.37
N GLY A 120 -4.48 16.93 3.14
CA GLY A 120 -4.40 18.05 2.20
C GLY A 120 -3.03 18.18 1.56
N ILE A 121 -3.02 18.51 0.26
CA ILE A 121 -1.81 18.81 -0.51
C ILE A 121 -2.08 20.10 -1.28
N THR A 122 -1.27 21.13 -1.04
CA THR A 122 -1.42 22.46 -1.64
C THR A 122 -0.11 22.89 -2.30
N PRO A 123 0.06 22.61 -3.60
CA PRO A 123 1.26 23.00 -4.32
C PRO A 123 1.10 24.38 -4.98
N VAL A 124 2.13 25.22 -4.87
CA VAL A 124 2.20 26.57 -5.42
C VAL A 124 3.46 26.69 -6.25
N VAL A 125 3.31 27.00 -7.54
CA VAL A 125 4.44 27.22 -8.46
C VAL A 125 5.19 28.47 -8.03
N GLN A 126 6.51 28.37 -7.92
CA GLN A 126 7.40 29.48 -7.64
C GLN A 126 8.04 29.99 -8.94
N GLU A 127 8.55 31.22 -8.92
CA GLU A 127 9.19 31.85 -10.09
C GLU A 127 10.47 31.13 -10.54
N ASP A 128 11.14 30.43 -9.61
CA ASP A 128 12.35 29.64 -9.83
C ASP A 128 12.10 28.28 -10.53
N GLY A 129 10.83 27.96 -10.83
CA GLY A 129 10.43 26.68 -11.41
C GLY A 129 10.27 25.54 -10.40
N SER A 130 10.55 25.78 -9.11
CA SER A 130 10.22 24.86 -8.03
C SER A 130 8.75 24.95 -7.64
N LEU A 131 8.27 23.95 -6.89
CA LEU A 131 6.93 23.93 -6.32
C LEU A 131 7.03 24.02 -4.80
N LYS A 132 6.40 25.03 -4.20
CA LYS A 132 6.20 25.07 -2.75
C LYS A 132 4.99 24.21 -2.42
N VAL A 133 5.20 23.09 -1.74
CA VAL A 133 4.17 22.10 -1.43
C VAL A 133 3.84 22.15 0.05
N GLY A 134 2.63 22.59 0.37
CA GLY A 134 2.04 22.43 1.70
C GLY A 134 1.41 21.05 1.85
N LEU A 135 1.76 20.33 2.90
CA LEU A 135 1.23 19.02 3.25
C LEU A 135 0.56 19.11 4.62
N GLN A 136 -0.65 18.58 4.70
CA GLN A 136 -1.42 18.48 5.94
C GLN A 136 -1.83 17.04 6.14
N GLY A 137 -1.81 16.56 7.38
CA GLY A 137 -2.10 15.17 7.64
C GLY A 137 -2.18 14.80 9.12
N ILE A 138 -2.34 13.51 9.34
CA ILE A 138 -2.41 12.88 10.66
C ILE A 138 -1.38 11.76 10.66
N ALA A 139 -0.49 11.77 11.65
CA ALA A 139 0.46 10.70 11.93
C ALA A 139 -0.04 9.86 13.11
N THR A 140 0.10 8.54 13.03
CA THR A 140 -0.34 7.65 14.12
C THR A 140 0.42 7.91 15.42
N THR A 141 1.71 8.23 15.31
CA THR A 141 2.55 8.63 16.45
C THR A 141 3.44 9.81 16.08
N ARG A 142 4.05 10.43 17.09
CA ARG A 142 5.02 11.51 16.89
C ARG A 142 6.27 11.02 16.14
N GLU A 143 6.68 9.78 16.36
CA GLU A 143 7.80 9.16 15.65
C GLU A 143 7.50 9.01 14.15
N ALA A 144 6.26 8.65 13.79
CA ALA A 144 5.82 8.57 12.40
C ALA A 144 5.88 9.94 11.70
N TRP A 145 5.50 11.00 12.42
CA TRP A 145 5.63 12.38 11.96
C TRP A 145 7.10 12.78 11.73
N LEU A 146 7.98 12.53 12.71
CA LEU A 146 9.41 12.84 12.58
C LEU A 146 10.06 12.03 11.44
N LYS A 147 9.62 10.79 11.25
CA LYS A 147 10.07 9.92 10.15
C LYS A 147 9.67 10.48 8.78
N LEU A 148 8.47 11.07 8.65
CA LEU A 148 8.08 11.76 7.42
C LEU A 148 9.04 12.92 7.13
N ILE A 149 9.30 13.78 8.12
CA ILE A 149 10.22 14.92 7.96
C ILE A 149 11.60 14.42 7.55
N ALA A 150 12.12 13.39 8.22
CA ALA A 150 13.41 12.79 7.89
C ALA A 150 13.47 12.27 6.44
N ARG A 151 12.39 11.63 5.95
CA ARG A 151 12.31 11.17 4.56
C ARG A 151 12.20 12.31 3.55
N LEU A 152 11.49 13.38 3.89
CA LEU A 152 11.44 14.60 3.07
C LEU A 152 12.82 15.28 2.97
N PHE A 153 13.64 15.20 4.02
CA PHE A 153 15.03 15.68 3.97
C PHE A 153 15.96 14.75 3.17
N ALA A 154 15.70 13.43 3.20
CA ALA A 154 16.55 12.44 2.56
C ALA A 154 16.31 12.33 1.04
N ASP A 155 15.13 12.73 0.56
CA ASP A 155 14.78 12.67 -0.86
C ASP A 155 15.35 13.88 -1.63
N GLU A 156 16.02 13.63 -2.76
CA GLU A 156 16.67 14.66 -3.58
C GLU A 156 15.69 15.64 -4.24
N ARG A 157 14.41 15.28 -4.33
CA ARG A 157 13.37 16.12 -4.94
C ARG A 157 12.71 17.04 -3.93
N PHE A 158 12.83 16.76 -2.64
CA PHE A 158 12.27 17.59 -1.57
C PHE A 158 13.39 18.33 -0.85
N SER A 159 13.12 19.57 -0.48
CA SER A 159 14.09 20.43 0.19
C SER A 159 13.39 21.34 1.19
N ASP A 160 14.13 21.70 2.24
CA ASP A 160 13.70 22.61 3.29
C ASP A 160 12.27 22.30 3.84
N PRO A 161 11.97 21.06 4.26
CA PRO A 161 10.69 20.78 4.93
C PRO A 161 10.65 21.54 6.28
N VAL A 162 9.74 22.51 6.37
CA VAL A 162 9.50 23.34 7.55
C VAL A 162 8.17 22.93 8.18
N PRO A 163 8.18 22.38 9.41
CA PRO A 163 6.97 22.18 10.20
C PRO A 163 6.26 23.51 10.45
N VAL A 164 4.97 23.57 10.11
CA VAL A 164 4.11 24.75 10.34
C VAL A 164 3.27 24.57 11.60
N SER A 165 2.75 23.37 11.83
CA SER A 165 2.01 23.02 13.04
C SER A 165 2.16 21.54 13.40
N GLU A 166 2.14 21.25 14.69
CA GLU A 166 2.09 19.91 15.27
C GLU A 166 1.12 19.97 16.46
N GLU A 167 0.05 19.20 16.42
CA GLU A 167 -0.94 19.13 17.48
C GLU A 167 -1.02 17.69 18.00
N ALA A 168 -0.72 17.53 19.29
CA ALA A 168 -0.73 16.23 19.95
C ALA A 168 -2.15 15.64 19.99
N PRO A 169 -2.28 14.30 20.06
CA PRO A 169 -3.59 13.67 20.18
C PRO A 169 -4.33 14.20 21.41
N GLY A 170 -5.52 14.75 21.20
CA GLY A 170 -6.33 15.39 22.24
C GLY A 170 -7.81 15.25 21.94
N THR A 171 -8.65 15.90 22.73
CA THR A 171 -10.12 15.79 22.66
C THR A 171 -10.71 16.13 21.28
N GLY A 172 -9.98 16.91 20.45
CA GLY A 172 -10.36 17.24 19.08
C GLY A 172 -9.71 16.39 17.96
N SER A 173 -8.74 15.53 18.27
CA SER A 173 -8.05 14.66 17.30
C SER A 173 -7.69 13.30 17.94
N PRO A 174 -8.69 12.41 18.12
CA PRO A 174 -8.47 11.11 18.77
C PRO A 174 -7.68 10.11 17.91
N MET A 175 -7.38 10.45 16.64
CA MET A 175 -6.80 9.52 15.65
C MET A 175 -5.29 9.64 15.46
N GLY A 176 -4.60 10.52 16.20
CA GLY A 176 -3.14 10.70 16.09
C GLY A 176 -2.72 12.17 16.16
N THR A 177 -1.43 12.42 15.90
CA THR A 177 -0.85 13.77 15.86
C THR A 177 -1.20 14.44 14.53
N THR A 178 -1.96 15.53 14.57
CA THR A 178 -2.26 16.34 13.38
C THR A 178 -1.07 17.25 13.08
N PHE A 179 -0.69 17.36 11.81
CA PHE A 179 0.47 18.14 11.41
C PHE A 179 0.24 18.93 10.13
N SER A 180 1.05 19.96 9.95
CA SER A 180 1.23 20.68 8.71
C SER A 180 2.71 20.92 8.47
N VAL A 181 3.22 20.62 7.27
CA VAL A 181 4.60 20.89 6.82
C VAL A 181 4.57 21.52 5.45
N VAL A 182 5.49 22.44 5.21
CA VAL A 182 5.74 22.99 3.89
C VAL A 182 7.11 22.55 3.43
N ALA A 183 7.22 22.00 2.23
CA ALA A 183 8.49 21.64 1.62
C ALA A 183 8.60 22.26 0.21
N ARG A 184 9.82 22.49 -0.26
CA ARG A 184 10.08 22.85 -1.66
C ARG A 184 10.37 21.59 -2.47
N TYR A 185 9.64 21.42 -3.57
CA TYR A 185 9.71 20.27 -4.46
C TYR A 185 10.32 20.64 -5.82
N TRP A 186 11.23 19.80 -6.29
CA TRP A 186 11.98 19.93 -7.53
C TRP A 186 11.63 18.77 -8.48
N PRO A 187 10.82 18.98 -9.52
CA PRO A 187 10.37 17.89 -10.39
C PRO A 187 11.50 17.19 -11.16
N GLU A 188 12.62 17.87 -11.42
CA GLU A 188 13.81 17.28 -12.06
C GLU A 188 14.90 16.84 -11.07
N GLY A 189 14.65 16.96 -9.76
CA GLY A 189 15.66 16.74 -8.72
C GLY A 189 16.57 17.96 -8.49
N ARG A 190 17.17 18.03 -7.30
CA ARG A 190 18.12 19.09 -6.92
C ARG A 190 19.46 18.82 -7.64
N ARG A 191 19.79 19.62 -8.66
CA ARG A 191 21.15 19.65 -9.22
C ARG A 191 22.10 20.41 -8.29
#